data_AF-A0AAC9ZA33-F1
#
_entry.id   AF-A0AAC9ZA33-F1
#
_cell.length_a   1.000
_cell.length_b   1.000
_cell.length_c   1.000
_cell.angle_alpha   90.00
_cell.angle_beta   90.00
_cell.angle_gamma   90.00
#
_symmetry.space_group_name_H-M   'P 1'
#
loop_
_entity.id
_entity.type
_entity.pdbx_description
1 polymer ?
#
loop_
_entity_poly.entity_id
_entity_poly.type
_entity_poly.pdbx_seq_one_letter_code
_entity_poly.pdbx_strand_id
1 'polypeptide(L)'
;MIPTGTTTSGLTHWTVTFQDAPEMARIRADRLRRDAHIAFVRAHPELQIGGALAMRPEQDFPGAIWNVEAETRGDVERLILQDPYYVASLRRYQITRWGRLPVRDAPVA
;
A
#
# COMPACT_ATOMS: atom_id res chain seq x y z
N MET A 1 -9.69 -2.16 -41.69
CA MET A 1 -10.23 -2.64 -40.39
C MET A 1 -9.02 -3.00 -39.53
N ILE A 2 -8.61 -2.09 -38.65
CA ILE A 2 -7.45 -2.27 -37.76
C ILE A 2 -7.98 -2.89 -36.47
N PRO A 3 -7.41 -3.99 -35.95
CA PRO A 3 -7.80 -4.49 -34.65
C PRO A 3 -7.28 -3.49 -33.60
N THR A 4 -8.19 -2.75 -32.97
CA THR A 4 -7.94 -1.98 -31.76
C THR A 4 -7.38 -2.92 -30.72
N GLY A 5 -6.17 -2.61 -30.27
CA GLY A 5 -5.33 -3.49 -29.46
C GLY A 5 -6.07 -4.09 -28.29
N THR A 6 -5.84 -5.40 -28.11
CA THR A 6 -6.06 -6.11 -26.86
C THR A 6 -5.38 -5.29 -25.76
N THR A 7 -6.17 -4.53 -25.01
CA THR A 7 -5.68 -4.00 -23.75
C THR A 7 -5.65 -5.22 -22.84
N THR A 8 -4.49 -5.86 -22.76
CA THR A 8 -4.18 -6.70 -21.62
C THR A 8 -4.37 -5.79 -20.41
N SER A 9 -5.52 -5.88 -19.72
CA SER A 9 -5.64 -5.37 -18.34
C SER A 9 -4.69 -6.22 -17.52
N GLY A 10 -3.40 -5.88 -17.61
CA GLY A 10 -2.36 -6.41 -16.77
C GLY A 10 -2.52 -5.74 -15.43
N LEU A 11 -2.84 -6.53 -14.40
CA LEU A 11 -2.75 -6.11 -13.02
C LEU A 11 -1.41 -5.39 -12.82
N THR A 12 -1.47 -4.12 -12.46
CA THR A 12 -0.28 -3.33 -12.19
C THR A 12 0.04 -3.47 -10.71
N HIS A 13 1.30 -3.71 -10.37
CA HIS A 13 1.73 -3.67 -8.98
C HIS A 13 1.93 -2.21 -8.55
N TRP A 14 1.33 -1.87 -7.42
CA TRP A 14 1.44 -0.57 -6.79
C TRP A 14 2.00 -0.76 -5.39
N THR A 15 2.89 0.13 -4.97
CA THR A 15 3.28 0.24 -3.57
C THR A 15 2.68 1.49 -2.96
N VAL A 16 2.05 1.32 -1.82
CA VAL A 16 1.55 2.40 -0.98
C VAL A 16 2.43 2.48 0.25
N THR A 17 3.11 3.60 0.42
CA THR A 17 3.85 3.90 1.65
C THR A 17 3.00 4.82 2.50
N PHE A 18 2.71 4.38 3.72
CA PHE A 18 2.01 5.18 4.72
C PHE A 18 3.00 5.80 5.69
N GLN A 19 2.73 7.05 6.04
CA GLN A 19 3.39 7.75 7.13
C GLN A 19 2.33 8.14 8.15
N ASP A 20 2.45 7.56 9.33
CA ASP A 20 1.57 7.79 10.47
C ASP A 20 2.11 8.96 11.31
N ALA A 21 1.20 9.75 11.86
CA ALA A 21 1.52 10.70 12.92
C ALA A 21 1.66 9.96 14.27
N PRO A 22 2.43 10.48 15.25
CA PRO A 22 2.57 9.85 16.57
C PRO A 22 1.24 9.52 17.26
N GLU A 23 0.20 10.33 17.01
CA GLU A 23 -1.16 10.17 17.53
C GLU A 23 -1.86 8.89 17.03
N MET A 24 -1.39 8.31 15.91
CA MET A 24 -1.89 7.00 15.42
C MET A 24 -1.60 5.86 16.39
N ALA A 25 -0.66 6.00 17.32
CA ALA A 25 -0.40 4.99 18.34
C ALA A 25 -1.68 4.66 19.15
N ARG A 26 -2.52 5.66 19.43
CA ARG A 26 -3.81 5.46 20.12
C ARG A 26 -4.81 4.68 19.27
N ILE A 27 -4.86 4.97 17.98
CA ILE A 27 -5.73 4.26 17.02
C ILE A 27 -5.26 2.82 16.83
N ARG A 28 -3.95 2.58 16.77
CA ARG A 28 -3.37 1.22 16.69
C ARG A 28 -3.54 0.42 17.98
N ALA A 29 -3.65 1.08 19.13
CA ALA A 29 -3.95 0.45 20.41
C ALA A 29 -5.43 0.03 20.54
N ASP A 30 -6.33 0.57 19.71
CA ASP A 30 -7.73 0.18 19.67
C ASP A 30 -7.88 -1.20 19.02
N ARG A 31 -8.26 -2.18 19.86
CA ARG A 31 -8.42 -3.58 19.44
C ARG A 31 -9.54 -3.79 18.42
N LEU A 32 -10.65 -3.06 18.53
CA LEU A 32 -11.77 -3.21 17.61
C LEU A 32 -11.40 -2.76 16.20
N ARG A 33 -10.65 -1.65 16.10
CA ARG A 33 -10.13 -1.16 14.82
C ARG A 33 -9.08 -2.09 14.23
N ARG A 34 -8.22 -2.66 15.07
CA ARG A 34 -7.26 -3.69 14.66
C ARG A 34 -7.93 -4.90 14.04
N ASP A 35 -8.94 -5.43 14.72
CA ASP A 35 -9.65 -6.62 14.25
C ASP A 35 -10.41 -6.34 12.95
N ALA A 36 -11.05 -5.16 12.83
CA ALA A 36 -11.69 -4.71 11.59
C ALA A 36 -10.70 -4.55 10.42
N HIS A 37 -9.52 -3.97 10.68
CA HIS A 37 -8.46 -3.87 9.68
C HIS A 37 -7.94 -5.24 9.24
N ILE A 38 -7.71 -6.17 10.18
CA ILE A 38 -7.27 -7.54 9.85
C ILE A 38 -8.33 -8.26 8.99
N ALA A 39 -9.61 -8.09 9.33
CA ALA A 39 -10.70 -8.66 8.54
C ALA A 39 -10.76 -8.07 7.13
N PHE A 40 -10.58 -6.74 6.99
CA PHE A 40 -10.49 -6.06 5.70
C PHE A 40 -9.34 -6.62 4.85
N VAL A 41 -8.12 -6.67 5.40
CA VAL A 41 -6.94 -7.21 4.69
C VAL A 41 -7.15 -8.67 4.26
N ARG A 42 -7.77 -9.50 5.12
CA ARG A 42 -8.10 -10.89 4.76
C ARG A 42 -9.15 -11.01 3.66
N ALA A 43 -10.04 -10.03 3.53
CA ALA A 43 -11.05 -9.99 2.48
C ALA A 43 -10.50 -9.50 1.13
N HIS A 44 -9.31 -8.87 1.12
CA HIS A 44 -8.65 -8.31 -0.06
C HIS A 44 -7.34 -9.06 -0.37
N PRO A 45 -7.39 -10.26 -0.97
CA PRO A 45 -6.19 -11.03 -1.31
C PRO A 45 -5.24 -10.30 -2.29
N GLU A 46 -5.75 -9.35 -3.07
CA GLU A 46 -4.98 -8.43 -3.93
C GLU A 46 -4.10 -7.43 -3.15
N LEU A 47 -4.37 -7.28 -1.85
CA LEU A 47 -3.65 -6.39 -0.94
C LEU A 47 -2.66 -7.21 -0.11
N GLN A 48 -1.39 -7.07 -0.43
CA GLN A 48 -0.30 -7.64 0.35
C GLN A 48 0.32 -6.56 1.24
N ILE A 49 0.14 -6.68 2.55
CA ILE A 49 0.88 -5.83 3.49
C ILE A 49 2.34 -6.29 3.49
N GLY A 50 3.26 -5.39 3.13
CA GLY A 50 4.70 -5.61 3.20
C GLY A 50 5.10 -6.00 4.61
N GLY A 51 5.41 -7.28 4.79
CA GLY A 51 5.57 -7.91 6.10
C GLY A 51 6.69 -7.35 6.98
N ALA A 52 6.55 -7.58 8.29
CA ALA A 52 7.56 -7.51 9.35
C ALA A 52 8.30 -6.18 9.60
N LEU A 53 8.11 -5.11 8.83
CA LEU A 53 8.46 -3.75 9.27
C LEU A 53 7.43 -3.20 10.28
N ALA A 54 6.26 -3.84 10.37
CA ALA A 54 5.21 -3.52 11.33
C ALA A 54 5.39 -4.18 12.73
N MET A 55 6.43 -4.99 12.95
CA MET A 55 6.58 -5.80 14.18
C MET A 55 7.92 -5.63 14.89
N ARG A 56 8.79 -4.71 14.48
CA ARG A 56 9.91 -4.29 15.34
C ARG A 56 9.51 -3.01 16.09
N PRO A 57 9.41 -3.04 17.43
CA PRO A 57 9.08 -1.87 18.22
C PRO A 57 10.17 -0.77 18.19
N GLU A 58 11.31 -1.03 17.56
CA GLU A 58 12.52 -0.19 17.63
C GLU A 58 12.87 0.50 16.30
N GLN A 59 12.04 0.38 15.26
CA GLN A 59 12.24 1.17 14.05
C GLN A 59 11.33 2.40 14.07
N ASP A 60 11.96 3.59 14.00
CA ASP A 60 11.36 4.92 13.77
C ASP A 60 10.63 5.01 12.40
N PHE A 61 9.89 3.99 12.02
CA PHE A 61 9.03 4.01 10.84
C PHE A 61 7.58 4.08 11.30
N PRO A 62 7.08 5.29 11.65
CA PRO A 62 5.67 5.47 11.94
C PRO A 62 4.92 5.31 10.61
N GLY A 63 4.46 4.09 10.31
CA GLY A 63 3.87 3.81 9.01
C GLY A 63 3.59 2.33 8.71
N ALA A 64 3.28 2.07 7.44
CA ALA A 64 3.07 0.75 6.86
C ALA A 64 3.39 0.81 5.37
N ILE A 65 3.70 -0.33 4.75
CA ILE A 65 3.86 -0.43 3.31
C ILE A 65 2.89 -1.48 2.81
N TRP A 66 2.08 -1.14 1.81
CA TRP A 66 1.20 -2.09 1.12
C TRP A 66 1.67 -2.26 -0.32
N ASN A 67 1.59 -3.48 -0.80
CA ASN A 67 1.71 -3.83 -2.19
C ASN A 67 0.32 -4.26 -2.67
N VAL A 68 -0.19 -3.60 -3.70
CA VAL A 68 -1.55 -3.80 -4.19
C VAL A 68 -1.49 -4.09 -5.68
N GLU A 69 -2.13 -5.16 -6.11
CA GLU A 69 -2.37 -5.44 -7.52
C GLU A 69 -3.68 -4.80 -7.95
N ALA A 70 -3.61 -3.79 -8.81
CA ALA A 70 -4.78 -3.06 -9.29
C ALA A 70 -4.57 -2.52 -10.70
N GLU A 71 -5.67 -2.34 -11.44
CA GLU A 71 -5.63 -1.80 -12.79
C GLU A 71 -5.22 -0.31 -12.80
N THR A 72 -5.76 0.47 -11.86
CA THR A 72 -5.52 1.91 -11.81
C THR A 72 -5.06 2.38 -10.43
N ARG A 73 -4.42 3.54 -10.39
CA ARG A 73 -4.12 4.25 -9.13
C ARG A 73 -5.38 4.54 -8.32
N GLY A 74 -6.51 4.82 -9.00
CA GLY A 74 -7.78 5.13 -8.34
C GLY A 74 -8.36 3.94 -7.57
N ASP A 75 -8.15 2.72 -8.07
CA ASP A 75 -8.57 1.50 -7.37
C ASP A 75 -7.79 1.31 -6.07
N VAL A 76 -6.47 1.56 -6.13
CA VAL A 76 -5.61 1.55 -4.94
C VAL A 76 -6.05 2.61 -3.93
N GLU A 77 -6.33 3.84 -4.39
CA GLU A 77 -6.80 4.92 -3.52
C GLU A 77 -8.15 4.59 -2.88
N ARG A 78 -9.08 3.97 -3.61
CA ARG A 78 -10.34 3.47 -3.05
C ARG A 78 -10.11 2.45 -1.93
N LEU A 79 -9.14 1.54 -2.08
CA LEU A 79 -8.80 0.58 -1.03
C LEU A 79 -8.25 1.27 0.23
N ILE A 80 -7.42 2.30 0.06
CA ILE A 80 -6.90 3.11 1.17
C ILE A 80 -8.05 3.79 1.92
N LEU A 81 -8.97 4.43 1.20
CA LEU A 81 -10.08 5.17 1.80
C LEU A 81 -11.11 4.25 2.49
N GLN A 82 -11.16 2.97 2.12
CA GLN A 82 -12.04 1.97 2.74
C GLN A 82 -11.43 1.31 3.99
N ASP A 83 -10.13 1.48 4.23
CA ASP A 83 -9.45 0.92 5.39
C ASP A 83 -9.97 1.55 6.69
N PRO A 84 -10.51 0.77 7.64
CA PRO A 84 -10.91 1.26 8.96
C PRO A 84 -9.78 1.92 9.76
N TYR A 85 -8.52 1.64 9.42
CA TYR A 85 -7.34 2.30 9.98
C TYR A 85 -6.92 3.58 9.27
N TYR A 86 -7.53 3.94 8.15
CA TYR A 86 -7.19 5.16 7.46
C TYR A 86 -7.88 6.37 8.11
N VAL A 87 -7.05 7.28 8.65
CA VAL A 87 -7.49 8.57 9.18
C VAL A 87 -6.69 9.65 8.46
N ALA A 88 -7.33 10.37 7.53
CA ALA A 88 -6.65 11.34 6.66
C ALA A 88 -5.85 12.41 7.43
N SER A 89 -6.32 12.82 8.61
CA SER A 89 -5.64 13.79 9.48
C SER A 89 -4.39 13.26 10.16
N LEU A 90 -4.27 11.94 10.30
CA LEU A 90 -3.22 11.27 11.08
C LEU A 90 -2.35 10.33 10.24
N ARG A 91 -2.70 10.13 8.97
CA ARG A 91 -2.07 9.15 8.09
C ARG A 91 -1.97 9.70 6.68
N ARG A 92 -0.74 9.99 6.26
CA ARG A 92 -0.42 10.37 4.88
C ARG A 92 -0.04 9.11 4.09
N TYR A 93 -0.32 9.11 2.80
CA TYR A 93 0.05 8.02 1.91
C TYR A 93 0.70 8.53 0.64
N GLN A 94 1.58 7.71 0.08
CA GLN A 94 2.15 7.91 -1.25
C GLN A 94 1.94 6.63 -2.05
N ILE A 95 1.29 6.75 -3.21
CA ILE A 95 1.06 5.63 -4.14
C ILE A 95 2.12 5.71 -5.24
N THR A 96 2.96 4.68 -5.33
CA THR A 96 4.01 4.54 -6.33
C THR A 96 3.69 3.34 -7.21
N ARG A 97 3.66 3.54 -8.53
CA ARG A 97 3.56 2.43 -9.49
C ARG A 97 4.89 1.68 -9.53
N TRP A 98 4.88 0.35 -9.44
CA TRP A 98 6.07 -0.43 -9.80
C TRP A 98 6.27 -0.36 -11.31
N GLY A 99 7.12 0.55 -11.74
CA GLY A 99 7.80 0.46 -13.03
C GLY A 99 9.06 -0.36 -12.84
N ARG A 100 9.31 -1.35 -13.68
CA ARG A 100 10.65 -1.93 -13.83
C ARG A 100 11.62 -0.75 -14.05
N LEU A 101 12.49 -0.46 -13.08
CA LEU A 101 13.63 0.40 -13.33
C LEU A 101 14.45 -0.29 -14.44
N PRO A 102 14.82 0.39 -15.55
CA PRO A 102 15.88 -0.16 -16.38
C PRO A 102 17.10 -0.32 -15.47
N VAL A 103 17.68 -1.52 -15.46
CA VAL A 103 18.94 -1.75 -14.75
C VAL A 103 19.93 -0.71 -15.28
N ARG A 104 20.38 0.21 -14.42
CA ARG A 104 21.53 1.05 -14.75
C ARG A 104 22.74 0.21 -14.39
N ASP A 105 23.25 -0.55 -15.35
CA ASP A 105 24.64 -0.97 -15.33
C ASP A 105 25.48 0.31 -15.38
N ALA A 106 25.81 0.85 -14.21
CA ALA A 106 26.83 1.89 -14.11
C ALA A 106 28.19 1.18 -14.05
N PRO A 107 29.08 1.33 -15.05
CA PRO A 107 30.45 0.88 -14.89
C PRO A 107 31.11 1.75 -13.82
N VAL A 108 31.65 1.10 -12.79
CA VAL A 108 32.60 1.71 -11.87
C VAL A 108 33.86 2.04 -12.67
N ALA A 109 34.19 3.32 -12.73
CA ALA A 109 35.45 3.83 -13.28
C ALA A 109 36.50 3.92 -12.17
#